data_AF-A0A424W386-F1
#
_entry.id   AF-A0A424W386-F1
#
_cell.length_a   1.000
_cell.length_b   1.000
_cell.length_c   1.000
_cell.angle_alpha   90.00
_cell.angle_beta   90.00
_cell.angle_gamma   90.00
#
_symmetry.space_group_name_H-M   'P 1'
#
loop_
_entity.id
_entity.type
_entity.pdbx_description
1 polymer ?
#
loop_
_entity_poly.entity_id
_entity_poly.type
_entity_poly.pdbx_seq_one_letter_code
_entity_poly.pdbx_strand_id
1 'polypeptide(L)'
;EPASAASMPERAVVQQVQTPLPQAPAAAPAAQEGFGDVTRGLLAAQADGRRAGNALPVLGPVSTAAWNRYLESFKHPIPVWFDRNVEIPNVQ
;
A
#
# COMPACT_ATOMS: atom_id res chain seq x y z
N GLU A 1 46.92 -11.42 5.24
CA GLU A 1 45.74 -10.73 5.79
C GLU A 1 44.49 -11.38 5.20
N PRO A 2 43.71 -12.18 5.95
CA PRO A 2 42.49 -12.77 5.40
C PRO A 2 41.31 -11.80 5.54
N ALA A 3 40.62 -11.57 4.41
CA ALA A 3 39.43 -10.74 4.32
C ALA A 3 38.29 -11.29 5.19
N SER A 4 37.74 -10.43 6.05
CA SER A 4 36.60 -10.72 6.91
C SER A 4 35.32 -10.86 6.06
N ALA A 5 34.79 -12.07 5.97
CA ALA A 5 33.46 -12.31 5.43
C ALA A 5 32.43 -11.70 6.39
N ALA A 6 31.69 -10.70 5.91
CA ALA A 6 30.62 -10.06 6.67
C ALA A 6 29.56 -11.11 7.05
N SER A 7 29.41 -11.35 8.35
CA SER A 7 28.34 -12.15 8.93
C SER A 7 27.00 -11.44 8.70
N MET A 8 26.13 -12.03 7.88
CA MET A 8 24.75 -11.57 7.74
C MET A 8 23.97 -11.96 9.02
N PRO A 9 23.15 -11.06 9.59
CA PRO A 9 22.34 -11.40 10.75
C PRO A 9 21.29 -12.45 10.36
N GLU A 10 21.25 -13.50 11.17
CA GLU A 10 20.32 -14.62 11.09
C GLU A 10 18.87 -14.12 11.07
N ARG A 11 18.08 -14.53 10.07
CA ARG A 11 16.65 -14.20 10.00
C ARG A 11 15.97 -14.74 11.25
N ALA A 12 15.39 -13.85 12.03
CA ALA A 12 14.53 -14.21 13.15
C ALA A 12 13.38 -15.10 12.67
N VAL A 13 13.38 -16.36 13.11
CA VAL A 13 12.24 -17.27 12.95
C VAL A 13 11.14 -16.77 13.90
N VAL A 14 10.01 -16.36 13.33
CA VAL A 14 8.83 -15.94 14.11
C VAL A 14 8.26 -17.18 14.81
N GLN A 15 8.38 -17.24 16.14
CA GLN A 15 7.77 -18.30 16.94
C GLN A 15 6.24 -18.10 16.94
N GLN A 16 5.52 -19.00 16.27
CA GLN A 16 4.06 -18.96 16.23
C GLN A 16 3.49 -19.35 17.61
N VAL A 17 2.98 -18.36 18.34
CA VAL A 17 2.20 -18.59 19.55
C VAL A 17 0.75 -18.84 19.14
N GLN A 18 0.22 -20.04 19.38
CA GLN A 18 -1.18 -20.36 19.17
C GLN A 18 -2.00 -19.75 20.32
N THR A 19 -2.69 -18.64 20.05
CA THR A 19 -3.69 -18.07 20.97
C THR A 19 -5.04 -18.76 20.74
N PRO A 20 -5.68 -19.34 21.78
CA PRO A 20 -7.03 -19.88 21.67
C PRO A 20 -8.01 -18.77 21.25
N LEU A 21 -8.79 -18.99 20.19
CA LEU A 21 -9.82 -18.05 19.76
C LEU A 21 -10.99 -18.07 20.76
N PRO A 22 -11.48 -16.89 21.21
CA PRO A 22 -12.76 -16.79 21.90
C PRO A 22 -13.89 -17.32 21.01
N GLN A 23 -14.83 -18.08 21.60
CA GLN A 23 -16.05 -18.47 20.90
C GLN A 23 -16.87 -17.23 20.58
N ALA A 24 -17.06 -16.97 19.28
CA ALA A 24 -17.85 -15.83 18.80
C ALA A 24 -19.35 -16.07 19.07
N PRO A 25 -20.12 -15.05 19.49
CA PRO A 25 -21.57 -15.13 19.59
C PRO A 25 -22.20 -15.56 18.27
N ALA A 26 -23.32 -16.30 18.35
CA ALA A 26 -24.10 -16.69 17.18
C ALA A 26 -24.48 -15.45 16.36
N ALA A 27 -24.11 -15.45 15.08
CA ALA A 27 -24.38 -14.34 14.17
C ALA A 27 -25.89 -14.16 13.98
N ALA A 28 -26.36 -12.93 14.16
CA ALA A 28 -27.70 -12.54 13.74
C ALA A 28 -27.85 -12.76 12.22
N PRO A 29 -29.07 -13.09 11.73
CA PRO A 29 -29.30 -13.24 10.30
C PRO A 29 -28.84 -11.97 9.58
N ALA A 30 -28.02 -12.14 8.54
CA ALA A 30 -27.53 -11.04 7.73
C ALA A 30 -28.74 -10.32 7.14
N ALA A 31 -28.83 -9.00 7.38
CA ALA A 31 -29.79 -8.17 6.68
C ALA A 31 -29.56 -8.32 5.18
N GLN A 32 -30.63 -8.42 4.41
CA GLN A 32 -30.53 -8.48 2.95
C GLN A 32 -29.79 -7.22 2.46
N GLU A 33 -28.62 -7.39 1.85
CA GLU A 33 -27.85 -6.27 1.33
C GLU A 33 -28.60 -5.60 0.18
N GLY A 34 -28.90 -4.31 0.36
CA GLY A 34 -29.45 -3.46 -0.68
C GLY A 34 -28.40 -3.10 -1.73
N PHE A 35 -28.86 -2.53 -2.84
CA PHE A 35 -27.97 -2.07 -3.89
C PHE A 35 -26.97 -1.03 -3.35
N GLY A 36 -25.68 -1.31 -3.54
CA GLY A 36 -24.60 -0.42 -3.14
C GLY A 36 -24.26 -0.42 -1.64
N ASP A 37 -24.87 -1.28 -0.84
CA ASP A 37 -24.53 -1.40 0.58
C ASP A 37 -23.12 -2.00 0.75
N VAL A 38 -22.77 -3.01 -0.05
CA VAL A 38 -21.40 -3.56 -0.11
C VAL A 38 -20.39 -2.47 -0.47
N THR A 39 -20.68 -1.67 -1.51
CA THR A 39 -19.78 -0.58 -1.94
C THR A 39 -19.59 0.46 -0.84
N ARG A 40 -20.67 0.88 -0.17
CA ARG A 40 -20.59 1.81 0.97
C ARG A 40 -19.85 1.20 2.15
N GLY A 41 -20.07 -0.07 2.45
CA GLY A 41 -19.37 -0.80 3.50
C GLY A 41 -17.86 -0.86 3.25
N LEU A 42 -17.44 -1.16 2.02
CA LEU A 42 -16.03 -1.18 1.65
C LEU A 42 -15.39 0.21 1.74
N LEU A 43 -16.07 1.25 1.23
CA LEU A 43 -15.55 2.61 1.31
C LEU A 43 -15.42 3.09 2.76
N ALA A 44 -16.42 2.80 3.60
CA ALA A 44 -16.37 3.10 5.03
C ALA A 44 -15.21 2.34 5.71
N ALA A 45 -15.02 1.06 5.39
CA ALA A 45 -13.92 0.26 5.92
C ALA A 45 -12.53 0.79 5.50
N GLN A 46 -12.40 1.31 4.26
CA GLN A 46 -11.16 1.95 3.79
C GLN A 46 -10.91 3.29 4.50
N ALA A 47 -11.95 4.10 4.68
CA ALA A 47 -11.86 5.41 5.34
C ALA A 47 -11.58 5.31 6.85
N ASP A 48 -12.07 4.24 7.49
CA ASP A 48 -11.96 4.02 8.93
C ASP A 48 -10.49 3.90 9.43
N GLY A 49 -9.57 3.44 8.58
CA GLY A 49 -8.14 3.48 8.89
C GLY A 49 -7.67 2.56 10.02
N ARG A 50 -8.53 1.76 10.68
CA ARG A 50 -8.10 0.79 11.73
C ARG A 50 -7.12 -0.29 11.24
N ARG A 51 -6.94 -0.42 9.93
CA ARG A 51 -5.97 -1.31 9.28
C ARG A 51 -4.82 -0.56 8.59
N ALA A 52 -4.81 0.77 8.66
CA ALA A 52 -3.68 1.55 8.17
C ALA A 52 -2.45 1.20 9.01
N GLY A 53 -1.30 1.02 8.35
CA GLY A 53 -0.02 0.90 9.04
C GLY A 53 0.36 2.20 9.73
N ASN A 54 1.39 2.15 10.57
CA ASN A 54 1.95 3.36 11.17
C ASN A 54 2.39 4.34 10.08
N ALA A 55 2.07 5.63 10.26
CA ALA A 55 2.64 6.68 9.44
C ALA A 55 4.16 6.66 9.58
N LEU A 56 4.87 6.51 8.46
CA LEU A 56 6.33 6.55 8.43
C LEU A 56 6.80 7.94 8.03
N PRO A 57 7.80 8.51 8.70
CA PRO A 57 8.39 9.78 8.28
C PRO A 57 9.05 9.60 6.91
N VAL A 58 8.78 10.52 5.99
CA VAL A 58 9.53 10.61 4.74
C VAL A 58 10.89 11.21 5.06
N LEU A 59 11.95 10.43 4.86
CA LEU A 59 13.33 10.87 5.10
C LEU A 59 13.61 12.18 4.33
N GLY A 60 14.38 13.10 4.93
CA GLY A 60 14.66 14.42 4.37
C GLY A 60 14.99 14.42 2.86
N PRO A 61 15.91 13.57 2.38
CA PRO A 61 16.22 13.49 0.95
C PRO A 61 15.03 13.10 0.06
N VAL A 62 14.18 12.17 0.51
CA VAL A 62 12.98 11.74 -0.22
C VAL A 62 11.93 12.84 -0.21
N SER A 63 11.77 13.54 0.91
CA SER A 63 10.87 14.70 1.04
C SER A 63 11.29 15.82 0.08
N THR A 64 12.58 16.13 0.03
CA THR A 64 13.13 17.13 -0.90
C THR A 64 12.92 16.72 -2.35
N ALA A 65 13.19 15.45 -2.70
CA ALA A 65 12.97 14.96 -4.06
C ALA A 65 11.49 15.01 -4.46
N ALA A 66 10.57 14.63 -3.57
CA ALA A 66 9.13 14.69 -3.80
C ALA A 66 8.65 16.13 -3.99
N TRP A 67 9.14 17.05 -3.16
CA TRP A 67 8.84 18.48 -3.26
C TRP A 67 9.35 19.08 -4.58
N ASN A 68 10.60 18.79 -4.95
CA ASN A 68 11.16 19.25 -6.21
C ASN A 68 10.34 18.72 -7.39
N ARG A 69 9.95 17.45 -7.40
CA ARG A 69 9.11 16.88 -8.46
C ARG A 69 7.75 17.57 -8.58
N TYR A 70 7.15 17.93 -7.44
CA TYR A 70 5.93 18.72 -7.41
C TYR A 70 6.15 20.10 -8.07
N LEU A 71 7.22 20.82 -7.71
CA LEU A 71 7.52 22.11 -8.32
C LEU A 71 7.83 22.00 -9.82
N GLU A 72 8.59 20.99 -10.24
CA GLU A 72 8.89 20.75 -11.66
C GLU A 72 7.61 20.46 -12.47
N SER A 73 6.59 19.81 -11.89
CA SER A 73 5.35 19.47 -12.61
C SER A 73 4.59 20.68 -13.13
N PHE A 74 4.73 21.85 -12.50
CA PHE A 74 4.07 23.09 -12.96
C PHE A 74 4.84 23.80 -14.07
N LYS A 75 6.10 23.44 -14.31
CA LYS A 75 6.89 24.02 -15.41
C LYS A 75 6.50 23.47 -16.77
N HIS A 76 5.78 22.34 -16.78
CA HIS A 76 5.25 21.74 -17.99
C HIS A 76 3.78 22.14 -18.14
N PRO A 77 3.38 22.71 -19.30
CA PRO A 77 1.97 22.96 -19.57
C PRO A 77 1.20 21.63 -19.58
N ILE A 78 -0.04 21.65 -19.07
CA ILE A 78 -0.94 20.50 -19.18
C ILE A 78 -1.25 20.30 -20.67
N PRO A 79 -0.93 19.13 -21.25
CA PRO A 79 -1.23 18.88 -22.66
C PRO A 79 -2.74 18.91 -22.91
N VAL A 80 -3.15 19.52 -24.01
CA VAL A 80 -4.57 19.52 -24.45
C VAL A 80 -4.96 18.15 -25.01
N TRP A 81 -3.98 17.39 -25.52
CA TRP A 81 -4.11 16.00 -25.95
C TRP A 81 -2.86 15.22 -25.55
N PHE A 82 -3.02 13.94 -25.24
CA PHE A 82 -1.92 12.99 -25.11
C PHE A 82 -1.83 12.20 -26.40
N ASP A 83 -0.66 12.16 -27.05
CA ASP A 83 -0.44 11.25 -28.16
C ASP A 83 -0.44 9.80 -27.65
N ARG A 84 -1.12 8.91 -28.38
CA ARG A 84 -1.31 7.50 -28.01
C ARG A 84 -0.03 6.71 -28.32
N ASN A 85 1.06 6.95 -27.61
CA ASN A 85 2.31 6.22 -27.80
C ASN A 85 2.51 5.19 -26.69
N VAL A 86 1.78 4.07 -26.78
CA VAL A 86 2.29 2.79 -26.27
C VAL A 86 2.65 1.97 -27.51
N GLU A 87 3.90 2.07 -27.94
CA GLU A 87 4.47 1.09 -28.86
C GLU A 87 4.56 -0.23 -28.10
N ILE A 88 3.60 -1.12 -28.34
CA ILE A 88 3.72 -2.51 -27.90
C ILE A 88 4.68 -3.16 -28.90
N PRO A 89 5.92 -3.52 -28.53
CA PRO A 89 6.78 -4.25 -29.43
C PRO A 89 6.06 -5.55 -29.81
N ASN A 90 5.86 -5.78 -31.11
CA ASN A 90 5.37 -7.06 -31.61
C ASN A 90 6.39 -8.13 -31.19
N VAL A 91 6.11 -8.84 -30.11
CA VAL A 91 6.84 -10.06 -29.76
C VAL A 91 6.30 -11.12 -30.72
N GLN A 92 7.03 -11.34 -31.83
CA GLN A 92 6.84 -12.49 -32.71
C GLN A 92 7.53 -13.72 -32.13
#